data_AF-A0A538MF06-F1
#
_entry.id   AF-A0A538MF06-F1
#
_cell.length_a   1.000
_cell.length_b   1.000
_cell.length_c   1.000
_cell.angle_alpha   90.00
_cell.angle_beta   90.00
_cell.angle_gamma   90.00
#
_symmetry.space_group_name_H-M   'P 1'
#
loop_
_entity.id
_entity.type
_entity.pdbx_description
1 polymer ?
#
loop_
_entity_poly.entity_id
_entity_poly.type
_entity_poly.pdbx_seq_one_letter_code
_entity_poly.pdbx_strand_id
1 'polypeptide(L)'
;MDIEAFLADAVQASGGKLHALGIGWQVIQTTAFPARHDRVGIGLIVRTVAAEAGQHTLTLTLLDPEGAARAFGPRGALEASFTSPNGPGTATLALN
;
A
#
# COMPACT_ATOMS: atom_id res chain seq x y z
N MET A 1 3.50 -9.50 12.94
CA MET A 1 3.25 -9.22 11.52
C MET A 1 4.20 -8.11 11.14
N ASP A 2 4.82 -8.24 9.99
CA ASP A 2 5.76 -7.25 9.48
C ASP A 2 5.26 -6.73 8.13
N ILE A 3 5.25 -5.41 7.95
CA ILE A 3 4.66 -4.76 6.78
C ILE A 3 5.68 -3.79 6.22
N GLU A 4 6.07 -4.01 4.97
CA GLU A 4 6.84 -3.06 4.18
C GLU A 4 5.94 -2.44 3.10
N ALA A 5 6.10 -1.14 2.87
CA ALA A 5 5.39 -0.43 1.83
C ALA A 5 6.33 0.49 1.06
N PHE A 6 6.02 0.72 -0.21
CA PHE A 6 6.74 1.66 -1.06
C PHE A 6 5.79 2.37 -2.02
N LEU A 7 6.22 3.56 -2.45
CA LEU A 7 5.56 4.33 -3.51
C LEU A 7 6.23 4.05 -4.86
N ALA A 8 5.41 4.10 -5.89
CA ALA A 8 5.80 3.92 -7.28
C ALA A 8 4.82 4.70 -8.18
N ASP A 9 5.16 4.87 -9.45
CA ASP A 9 4.23 5.47 -10.41
C ASP A 9 3.10 4.50 -10.78
N ALA A 10 3.42 3.20 -10.78
CA ALA A 10 2.47 2.11 -10.93
C ALA A 10 3.00 0.83 -10.26
N VAL A 11 2.10 0.01 -9.72
CA VAL A 11 2.44 -1.29 -9.15
C VAL A 11 1.40 -2.35 -9.49
N GLN A 12 1.86 -3.58 -9.74
CA GLN A 12 1.01 -4.74 -9.99
C GLN A 12 1.48 -5.93 -9.14
N ALA A 13 0.52 -6.60 -8.50
CA ALA A 13 0.75 -7.85 -7.80
C ALA A 13 0.33 -9.03 -8.70
N SER A 14 1.22 -10.00 -8.92
CA SER A 14 0.93 -11.21 -9.67
C SER A 14 1.83 -12.36 -9.23
N GLY A 15 1.24 -13.54 -9.02
CA GLY A 15 1.99 -14.75 -8.67
C GLY A 15 2.86 -14.62 -7.41
N GLY A 16 2.41 -13.83 -6.42
CA GLY A 16 3.17 -13.57 -5.19
C GLY A 16 4.37 -12.63 -5.36
N LYS A 17 4.44 -11.89 -6.48
CA LYS A 17 5.48 -10.90 -6.77
C LYS A 17 4.88 -9.53 -7.02
N LEU A 18 5.67 -8.49 -6.78
CA LEU A 18 5.36 -7.11 -7.13
C LEU A 18 6.18 -6.69 -8.35
N HIS A 19 5.49 -6.15 -9.36
CA HIS A 19 6.07 -5.48 -10.51
C HIS A 19 5.78 -3.99 -10.36
N ALA A 20 6.82 -3.15 -10.29
CA ALA A 20 6.67 -1.73 -10.05
C ALA A 20 7.42 -0.90 -11.12
N LEU A 21 6.81 0.21 -11.53
CA LEU A 21 7.39 1.21 -12.43
C LEU A 21 7.66 2.49 -11.62
N GLY A 22 8.86 3.07 -11.77
CA GLY A 22 9.23 4.29 -11.06
C GLY A 22 9.28 4.13 -9.55
N ILE A 23 9.68 2.95 -9.04
CA ILE A 23 9.79 2.70 -7.59
C ILE A 23 10.94 3.50 -6.96
N GLY A 24 10.77 3.86 -5.67
CA GLY A 24 11.87 4.35 -4.84
C GLY A 24 11.85 5.85 -4.59
N TRP A 25 10.71 6.50 -4.82
CA TRP A 25 10.48 7.88 -4.42
C TRP A 25 9.65 7.95 -3.14
N GLN A 26 9.87 9.01 -2.37
CA GLN A 26 9.15 9.32 -1.13
C GLN A 26 8.79 10.80 -1.01
N VAL A 27 9.05 11.58 -2.07
CA VAL A 27 8.81 13.02 -2.13
C VAL A 27 8.11 13.35 -3.44
N ILE A 28 7.02 14.12 -3.36
CA ILE A 28 6.37 14.73 -4.51
C ILE A 28 6.91 16.16 -4.65
N GLN A 29 7.57 16.46 -5.77
CA GLN A 29 8.03 17.81 -6.09
C GLN A 29 7.08 18.46 -7.10
N THR A 30 6.62 19.67 -6.81
CA THR A 30 5.67 20.44 -7.65
C THR A 30 6.03 21.91 -7.62
N THR A 31 5.74 22.63 -8.72
CA THR A 31 5.97 24.08 -8.83
C THR A 31 4.76 24.92 -8.39
N ALA A 32 3.61 24.29 -8.15
CA ALA A 32 2.38 24.97 -7.73
C ALA A 32 1.50 24.06 -6.85
N PHE A 33 0.68 24.68 -6.00
CA PHE A 33 -0.29 24.01 -5.13
C PHE A 33 -1.69 24.65 -5.27
N PRO A 34 -2.80 23.86 -5.33
CA PRO A 34 -2.85 22.40 -5.19
C PRO A 34 -2.22 21.67 -6.38
N ALA A 35 -1.45 20.62 -6.07
CA ALA A 35 -0.84 19.77 -7.09
C ALA A 35 -1.70 18.53 -7.33
N ARG A 36 -1.82 18.13 -8.59
CA ARG A 36 -2.45 16.87 -9.00
C ARG A 36 -1.39 15.96 -9.57
N HIS A 37 -1.12 14.86 -8.87
CA HIS A 37 -0.28 13.78 -9.39
C HIS A 37 -1.16 12.78 -10.13
N ASP A 38 -0.82 12.43 -11.36
CA ASP A 38 -1.73 11.65 -12.21
C ASP A 38 -1.96 10.23 -11.69
N ARG A 39 -0.90 9.59 -11.15
CA ARG A 39 -0.95 8.23 -10.58
C ARG A 39 0.03 8.08 -9.44
N VAL A 40 -0.36 7.36 -8.41
CA VAL A 40 0.53 6.90 -7.33
C VAL A 40 0.16 5.46 -7.03
N GLY A 41 1.07 4.54 -7.33
CA GLY A 41 0.97 3.15 -6.94
C GLY A 41 1.59 2.91 -5.56
N ILE A 42 0.97 2.04 -4.77
CA ILE A 42 1.42 1.66 -3.43
C ILE A 42 1.57 0.15 -3.37
N GLY A 43 2.82 -0.31 -3.28
CA GLY A 43 3.14 -1.72 -3.13
C GLY A 43 3.29 -2.07 -1.66
N LEU A 44 2.72 -3.20 -1.24
CA LEU A 44 2.85 -3.72 0.12
C LEU A 44 3.34 -5.16 0.13
N ILE A 45 4.23 -5.46 1.06
CA ILE A 45 4.70 -6.81 1.39
C ILE A 45 4.36 -7.05 2.84
N VAL A 46 3.45 -8.01 3.08
CA VAL A 46 3.05 -8.41 4.43
C VAL A 46 3.65 -9.77 4.73
N ARG A 47 4.48 -9.86 5.77
CA ARG A 47 5.06 -11.11 6.28
C ARG A 47 4.37 -11.51 7.57
N THR A 48 3.90 -12.75 7.60
CA THR A 48 3.16 -13.30 8.73
C THR A 48 3.85 -14.50 9.35
N VAL A 49 3.60 -14.72 10.63
CA VAL A 49 3.98 -15.94 11.36
C VAL A 49 2.76 -16.85 11.57
N ALA A 50 2.98 -18.10 11.97
CA ALA A 50 1.92 -19.09 12.13
C ALA A 50 0.78 -18.66 13.09
N ALA A 51 1.08 -17.85 14.11
CA ALA A 51 0.09 -17.31 15.04
C ALA A 51 -0.90 -16.32 14.38
N GLU A 52 -0.62 -15.90 13.15
CA GLU A 52 -1.39 -14.91 12.38
C GLU A 52 -2.14 -15.57 11.23
N ALA A 53 -2.40 -16.88 11.31
CA ALA A 53 -3.18 -17.60 10.31
C ALA A 53 -4.62 -17.06 10.22
N GLY A 54 -5.20 -17.07 9.01
CA GLY A 54 -6.58 -16.65 8.78
C GLY A 54 -6.71 -15.41 7.90
N GLN A 55 -7.94 -14.86 7.86
CA GLN A 55 -8.30 -13.72 7.02
C GLN A 55 -7.87 -12.41 7.68
N HIS A 56 -7.28 -11.51 6.90
CA HIS A 56 -6.88 -10.18 7.33
C HIS A 56 -7.42 -9.12 6.37
N THR A 57 -7.70 -7.95 6.93
CA THR A 57 -7.99 -6.73 6.18
C THR A 57 -6.95 -5.69 6.53
N LEU A 58 -6.33 -5.12 5.51
CA LEU A 58 -5.38 -4.04 5.60
C LEU A 58 -6.08 -2.76 5.10
N THR A 59 -6.04 -1.73 5.94
CA THR A 59 -6.60 -0.42 5.64
C THR A 59 -5.46 0.58 5.57
N LEU A 60 -5.37 1.29 4.46
CA LEU A 60 -4.47 2.41 4.26
C LEU A 60 -5.26 3.71 4.39
N THR A 61 -4.74 4.61 5.22
CA THR A 61 -5.34 5.92 5.53
C THR A 61 -4.31 7.01 5.30
N LEU A 62 -4.71 8.10 4.63
CA LEU A 62 -3.88 9.30 4.54
C LEU A 62 -4.09 10.11 5.82
N LEU A 63 -3.01 10.51 6.47
CA LEU A 63 -3.05 11.39 7.63
C LEU A 63 -2.52 12.77 7.23
N ASP A 64 -3.13 13.82 7.77
CA ASP A 64 -2.55 15.16 7.73
C ASP A 64 -1.45 15.31 8.81
N PRO A 65 -0.70 16.43 8.83
CA PRO A 65 0.35 16.65 9.83
C PRO A 65 -0.14 16.59 11.28
N GLU A 66 -1.42 16.86 11.52
CA GLU A 66 -2.07 16.78 12.83
C GLU A 66 -2.55 15.35 13.18
N GLY A 67 -2.40 14.39 12.26
CA GLY A 67 -2.78 12.99 12.44
C GLY A 67 -4.25 12.70 12.15
N ALA A 68 -5.01 13.65 11.58
CA ALA A 68 -6.39 13.43 11.21
C ALA A 68 -6.48 12.74 9.84
N ALA A 69 -7.44 11.81 9.72
CA ALA A 69 -7.65 11.06 8.49
C ALA A 69 -8.16 11.95 7.35
N ARG A 70 -7.59 11.76 6.17
CA ARG A 70 -7.96 12.40 4.90
C ARG A 70 -8.27 11.33 3.86
N ALA A 71 -9.12 11.68 2.90
CA ALA A 71 -9.47 10.80 1.80
C ALA A 71 -8.36 10.77 0.74
N PHE A 72 -8.14 9.62 0.10
CA PHE A 72 -7.33 9.50 -1.11
C PHE A 72 -8.12 9.98 -2.34
N GLY A 73 -8.26 11.30 -2.47
CA GLY A 73 -9.09 11.91 -3.50
C GLY A 73 -10.58 11.57 -3.30
N PRO A 74 -11.32 11.14 -4.34
CA PRO A 74 -12.74 10.76 -4.18
C PRO A 74 -12.92 9.42 -3.47
N ARG A 75 -11.85 8.63 -3.34
CA ARG A 75 -11.85 7.36 -2.61
C ARG A 75 -11.48 7.66 -1.16
N GLY A 76 -12.20 7.06 -0.22
CA GLY A 76 -11.91 7.17 1.22
C GLY A 76 -10.63 6.42 1.58
N ALA A 77 -10.68 5.59 2.61
CA ALA A 77 -9.60 4.65 2.90
C ALA A 77 -9.46 3.61 1.78
N LEU A 78 -8.22 3.16 1.53
CA LEU A 78 -7.96 2.05 0.60
C LEU A 78 -7.89 0.76 1.41
N GLU A 79 -8.65 -0.25 1.01
CA GLU A 79 -8.72 -1.54 1.71
C GLU A 79 -8.26 -2.67 0.80
N ALA A 80 -7.53 -3.62 1.39
CA ALA A 80 -7.16 -4.88 0.76
C ALA A 80 -7.28 -6.02 1.76
N SER A 81 -7.65 -7.20 1.28
CA SER A 81 -7.71 -8.40 2.12
C SER A 81 -6.74 -9.46 1.62
N PHE A 82 -6.20 -10.23 2.55
CA PHE A 82 -5.37 -11.39 2.26
C PHE A 82 -5.62 -12.48 3.29
N THR A 83 -5.26 -13.71 2.93
CA THR A 83 -5.35 -14.86 3.83
C THR A 83 -3.94 -15.34 4.15
N SER A 84 -3.61 -15.39 5.43
CA SER A 84 -2.35 -15.94 5.93
C SER A 84 -2.47 -17.45 6.11
N PRO A 85 -1.47 -18.25 5.68
CA PRO A 85 -1.49 -19.70 5.82
C PRO A 85 -1.33 -20.14 7.27
N ASN A 86 -1.57 -21.44 7.53
CA ASN A 86 -1.22 -22.09 8.80
C ASN A 86 0.30 -22.35 8.86
N GLY A 87 1.08 -21.27 8.91
CA GLY A 87 2.55 -21.27 8.83
C GLY A 87 3.08 -19.86 8.55
N PRO A 88 4.41 -19.68 8.40
CA PRO A 88 4.95 -18.42 7.92
C PRO A 88 4.43 -18.13 6.50
N GLY A 89 4.03 -16.89 6.25
CA GLY A 89 3.41 -16.48 4.99
C GLY A 89 3.95 -15.16 4.46
N THR A 90 3.74 -14.92 3.18
CA THR A 90 3.99 -13.62 2.55
C THR A 90 2.83 -13.29 1.61
N ALA A 91 2.24 -12.11 1.80
CA ALA A 91 1.25 -11.54 0.91
C ALA A 91 1.82 -10.31 0.22
N THR A 92 1.61 -10.21 -1.10
CA THR A 92 1.99 -9.06 -1.91
C THR A 92 0.73 -8.37 -2.41
N LEU A 93 0.59 -7.08 -2.12
CA LEU A 93 -0.58 -6.28 -2.45
C LEU A 93 -0.16 -5.06 -3.29
N ALA A 94 -1.01 -4.71 -4.26
CA ALA A 94 -0.82 -3.55 -5.12
C ALA A 94 -2.08 -2.70 -5.06
N LEU A 95 -1.93 -1.45 -4.60
CA LEU A 95 -3.01 -0.46 -4.54
C LEU A 95 -2.70 0.64 -5.55
N ASN A 96 -3.66 0.98 -6.42
CA ASN A 96 -3.54 2.03 -7.44
C ASN A 96 -4.76 2.94 -7.47
#